data_AF-A0A7W0WZ61-F1
#
_entry.id   AF-A0A7W0WZ61-F1
#
_cell.length_a   1.000
_cell.length_b   1.000
_cell.length_c   1.000
_cell.angle_alpha   90.00
_cell.angle_beta   90.00
_cell.angle_gamma   90.00
#
_symmetry.space_group_name_H-M   'P 1'
#
loop_
_entity.id
_entity.type
_entity.pdbx_description
1 polymer ?
#
loop_
_entity_poly.entity_id
_entity_poly.type
_entity_poly.pdbx_seq_one_letter_code
_entity_poly.pdbx_strand_id
1 'polypeptide(L)' 'QVMHGNQIVDEASLDKLLVDAFASSPHTEIAIKRARKAPPAVVNRIVSRATATGLTRVSMTLY' A
#
# COMPACT_ATOMS: atom_id res chain seq x y z
N GLN A 1 -1.19 10.36 1.71
CA GLN A 1 0.20 10.12 2.12
C GLN A 1 0.21 8.76 2.79
N VAL A 2 0.98 7.80 2.28
CA VAL A 2 1.05 6.44 2.87
C VAL A 2 2.48 6.27 3.38
N MET A 3 2.62 5.96 4.66
CA MET A 3 3.89 6.04 5.40
C MET A 3 4.47 4.64 5.59
N HIS A 4 5.68 4.42 5.11
CA HIS A 4 6.60 3.35 5.54
C HIS A 4 7.80 4.09 6.15
N GLY A 5 8.10 3.88 7.43
CA GLY A 5 9.22 4.58 8.11
C GLY A 5 9.16 6.12 8.09
N ASN A 6 7.97 6.73 8.14
CA ASN A 6 7.78 8.20 8.05
C ASN A 6 8.22 8.85 6.72
N GLN A 7 8.49 8.05 5.67
CA GLN A 7 8.91 8.58 4.38
C GLN A 7 7.74 8.93 3.47
N ILE A 8 7.86 10.07 2.78
CA ILE A 8 7.02 10.41 1.65
C ILE A 8 7.54 9.62 0.46
N VAL A 9 6.74 8.66 -0.01
CA VAL A 9 7.08 7.84 -1.17
C VAL A 9 6.28 8.30 -2.39
N ASP A 10 6.94 8.40 -3.53
CA ASP A 10 6.30 8.54 -4.83
C ASP A 10 5.75 7.19 -5.32
N GLU A 11 5.02 7.19 -6.43
CA GLU A 11 4.39 5.96 -6.96
C GLU A 11 5.39 4.88 -7.36
N ALA A 12 6.55 5.23 -7.93
CA ALA A 12 7.54 4.23 -8.34
C ALA A 12 8.23 3.59 -7.12
N SER A 13 8.47 4.40 -6.09
CA SER A 13 8.95 3.90 -4.79
C SER A 13 7.93 2.99 -4.12
N LEU A 14 6.62 3.28 -4.24
CA LEU A 14 5.56 2.41 -3.73
C LEU A 14 5.58 1.03 -4.40
N ASP A 15 5.67 0.94 -5.72
CA ASP A 15 5.73 -0.36 -6.41
C ASP A 15 6.93 -1.19 -5.93
N LYS A 16 8.10 -0.57 -5.78
CA LYS A 16 9.29 -1.25 -5.25
C LYS A 16 9.06 -1.80 -3.84
N LEU A 17 8.43 -1.03 -2.96
CA LEU A 17 8.12 -1.47 -1.60
C LEU A 17 7.13 -2.65 -1.59
N LEU A 18 6.15 -2.65 -2.48
CA LEU A 18 5.20 -3.75 -2.62
C LEU A 18 5.88 -5.03 -3.11
N VAL A 19 6.75 -4.91 -4.11
CA VAL A 19 7.53 -6.05 -4.63
C VAL A 19 8.48 -6.58 -3.57
N ASP A 20 9.20 -5.71 -2.86
CA ASP A 20 10.13 -6.10 -1.80
C ASP A 20 9.41 -6.78 -0.62
N ALA A 21 8.27 -6.23 -0.20
CA ALA A 21 7.43 -6.82 0.83
C ALA A 21 6.91 -8.22 0.45
N PHE A 22 6.49 -8.40 -0.81
CA PHE A 22 6.09 -9.71 -1.33
C PHE A 22 7.27 -10.69 -1.39
N ALA A 23 8.42 -10.25 -1.89
CA ALA A 23 9.63 -11.07 -1.98
C ALA A 23 10.13 -11.50 -0.59
N SER A 24 10.00 -10.63 0.42
CA SER A 24 10.36 -10.96 1.80
C SER A 24 9.36 -11.92 2.45
N SER A 25 8.06 -11.74 2.22
CA SER A 25 7.04 -12.67 2.70
C SER A 25 5.76 -12.58 1.85
N PRO A 26 5.37 -13.67 1.15
CA PRO A 26 4.17 -13.68 0.32
C PRO A 26 2.86 -13.61 1.13
N HIS A 27 2.95 -13.73 2.47
CA HIS A 27 1.81 -13.62 3.38
C HIS A 27 1.72 -12.24 4.04
N THR A 28 2.55 -11.28 3.63
CA THR A 28 2.54 -9.92 4.16
C THR A 28 1.15 -9.29 4.00
N GLU A 29 0.65 -8.72 5.10
CA GLU A 29 -0.57 -7.91 5.09
C GLU A 29 -0.22 -6.44 4.89
N ILE A 30 -0.96 -5.77 4.01
CA ILE A 30 -0.83 -4.33 3.82
C ILE A 30 -1.92 -3.60 4.60
N ALA A 31 -1.52 -2.75 5.53
CA ALA A 31 -2.41 -1.85 6.24
C ALA A 31 -2.42 -0.45 5.60
N ILE A 32 -3.54 -0.04 4.99
CA ILE A 32 -3.70 1.29 4.40
C ILE A 32 -4.39 2.21 5.40
N LYS A 33 -3.63 3.17 5.91
CA LYS A 33 -4.15 4.28 6.73
C LYS A 33 -4.43 5.48 5.83
N ARG A 34 -5.71 5.87 5.73
CA ARG A 34 -6.16 6.97 4.87
C ARG A 34 -6.76 8.09 5.72
N ALA A 35 -6.31 9.33 5.48
CA ALA A 35 -6.96 10.51 6.02
C ALA A 35 -8.38 10.66 5.45
N ARG A 36 -9.35 11.05 6.29
CA ARG A 36 -10.76 11.23 5.89
C ARG A 36 -11.00 12.03 4.60
N LYS A 37 -10.16 13.03 4.32
CA LYS A 37 -10.25 13.90 3.12
C LYS A 37 -9.57 13.36 1.86
N ALA A 38 -8.74 12.32 1.96
CA ALA A 38 -8.04 11.80 0.78
C ALA A 38 -9.05 11.22 -0.21
N PRO A 39 -8.84 11.27 -1.54
CA PRO A 39 -9.76 10.68 -2.50
C PRO A 39 -9.80 9.14 -2.42
N PRO A 40 -10.97 8.50 -2.57
CA PRO A 40 -11.07 7.04 -2.54
C PRO A 40 -10.32 6.37 -3.70
N ALA A 41 -10.19 7.06 -4.84
CA ALA A 41 -9.43 6.58 -5.99
C ALA A 41 -7.96 6.27 -5.68
N VAL A 42 -7.35 6.97 -4.71
CA VAL A 42 -5.96 6.73 -4.31
C VAL A 42 -5.81 5.37 -3.64
N VAL A 43 -6.77 4.99 -2.79
CA VAL A 43 -6.77 3.68 -2.14
C VAL A 43 -6.93 2.57 -3.17
N ASN A 44 -7.90 2.70 -4.08
CA ASN A 44 -8.12 1.69 -5.12
C ASN A 44 -6.88 1.44 -5.97
N ARG A 45 -6.10 2.49 -6.26
CA ARG A 45 -4.81 2.34 -6.96
C ARG A 45 -3.79 1.56 -6.14
N ILE A 46 -3.62 1.87 -4.86
CA ILE A 46 -2.68 1.17 -3.97
C ILE A 46 -3.07 -0.31 -3.86
N VAL A 47 -4.35 -0.61 -3.66
CA VAL A 47 -4.87 -1.97 -3.59
C VAL A 47 -4.63 -2.72 -4.91
N SER A 48 -4.97 -2.09 -6.04
CA SER A 48 -4.78 -2.71 -7.35
C SER A 48 -3.31 -3.04 -7.64
N ARG A 49 -2.38 -2.16 -7.26
CA ARG A 49 -0.93 -2.41 -7.39
C ARG A 49 -0.47 -3.54 -6.47
N ALA A 50 -0.90 -3.53 -5.21
CA ALA A 50 -0.60 -4.59 -4.25
C ALA A 50 -1.09 -5.96 -4.73
N THR A 51 -2.30 -6.03 -5.25
CA THR A 51 -2.86 -7.26 -5.83
C THR A 51 -2.08 -7.71 -7.07
N ALA A 52 -1.66 -6.78 -7.93
CA ALA A 52 -0.81 -7.08 -9.09
C ALA A 52 0.56 -7.66 -8.69
N THR A 53 1.09 -7.28 -7.51
CA THR A 53 2.31 -7.87 -6.93
C THR A 53 2.09 -9.18 -6.17
N GLY A 54 0.85 -9.68 -6.08
CA GLY A 54 0.53 -10.94 -5.38
C GLY A 54 0.16 -10.78 -3.90
N LEU A 55 0.15 -9.54 -3.37
CA LEU A 55 -0.28 -9.24 -2.02
C LEU A 55 -1.82 -9.16 -1.98
N THR A 56 -2.44 -10.24 -1.49
CA THR A 56 -3.90 -10.39 -1.45
C THR A 56 -4.52 -10.00 -0.12
N ARG A 57 -3.72 -9.85 0.93
CA ARG A 57 -4.18 -9.44 2.27
C ARG A 57 -4.04 -7.93 2.45
N VAL A 58 -5.16 -7.23 2.41
CA VAL A 58 -5.22 -5.78 2.58
C VAL A 58 -6.23 -5.43 3.68
N SER A 59 -5.76 -4.70 4.68
CA SER A 59 -6.56 -4.13 5.76
C SER A 59 -6.64 -2.60 5.59
N MET A 60 -7.82 -2.02 5.75
CA MET A 60 -8.03 -0.57 5.63
C MET A 60 -8.52 0.01 6.95
N THR A 61 -7.89 1.10 7.39
CA THR A 61 -8.30 1.84 8.59
C THR A 61 -8.46 3.32 8.25
N LEU A 62 -9.61 3.88 8.63
CA LEU A 62 -9.91 5.31 8.49
C LEU A 62 -9.51 6.05 9.76
N TYR A 63 -8.98 7.26 9.60
CA TYR A 63 -8.74 8.23 10.68
C TYR A 63 -9.27 9.60 10.26
#